data_AF-A0AAE3I3Y4-F1
#
_entry.id   AF-A0AAE3I3Y4-F1
#
_cell.length_a   1.000
_cell.length_b   1.000
_cell.length_c   1.000
_cell.angle_alpha   90.00
_cell.angle_beta   90.00
_cell.angle_gamma   90.00
#
_symmetry.space_group_name_H-M   'P 1'
#
loop_
_entity.id
_entity.type
_entity.pdbx_description
1 polymer ?
#
loop_
_entity_poly.entity_id
_entity_poly.type
_entity_poly.pdbx_seq_one_letter_code
_entity_poly.pdbx_strand_id
1 'polypeptide(L)'
;MRRALTIAGLLASACAMAAGPAVEPGEYVYILGGSASGTMTVKGGSFNISTIGGNCHTCAIEGTFQGRVGIEKDEGKCRIAVSGNRDALKLDSSATAEACRGFCGMRAMFDGDYRRAPAACTDRQRQARIGQAHKQYAAKDYDAARTTLRSLLSDCDPFMDWIERDKARSDLAVTEYHRGDNAQCLAVLSETTALKAQKDASLFLPPCDADNYASTSKAILYNQGLCKAPIKH
;
A
#
# COMPACT_ATOMS: atom_id res chain seq x y z
N MET A 1 -62.17 -6.76 51.70
CA MET A 1 -61.62 -5.61 50.94
C MET A 1 -60.15 -5.44 51.32
N ARG A 2 -59.23 -6.18 50.68
CA ARG A 2 -58.12 -5.70 49.82
C ARG A 2 -57.41 -4.43 50.29
N ARG A 3 -56.17 -4.58 50.79
CA ARG A 3 -55.08 -3.62 50.54
C ARG A 3 -53.84 -4.41 50.12
N ALA A 4 -53.38 -4.11 48.91
CA ALA A 4 -52.32 -4.79 48.19
C ALA A 4 -50.95 -4.32 48.64
N LEU A 5 -50.00 -5.26 48.63
CA LEU A 5 -48.59 -5.07 48.96
C LEU A 5 -47.83 -4.49 47.75
N THR A 6 -46.79 -3.73 48.10
CA THR A 6 -45.69 -3.10 47.35
C THR A 6 -45.06 -3.91 46.21
N ILE A 7 -44.40 -3.21 45.27
CA ILE A 7 -42.94 -3.29 44.97
C ILE A 7 -42.58 -2.15 44.00
N ALA A 8 -41.64 -1.29 44.40
CA ALA A 8 -40.99 -0.32 43.52
C ALA A 8 -39.69 -0.94 42.99
N GLY A 9 -39.63 -1.22 41.69
CA GLY A 9 -38.43 -1.76 41.02
C GLY A 9 -37.48 -0.63 40.60
N LEU A 10 -36.25 -0.63 41.13
CA LEU A 10 -35.15 0.16 40.59
C LEU A 10 -34.71 -0.44 39.25
N LEU A 11 -34.87 0.33 38.17
CA LEU A 11 -34.29 0.02 36.86
C LEU A 11 -32.84 0.52 36.84
N ALA A 12 -31.89 -0.41 36.92
CA ALA A 12 -30.48 -0.13 36.63
C ALA A 12 -30.29 -0.01 35.11
N SER A 13 -30.18 1.20 34.60
CA SER A 13 -29.72 1.44 33.22
C SER A 13 -28.25 1.03 33.10
N ALA A 14 -28.01 -0.15 32.53
CA ALA A 14 -26.69 -0.52 32.04
C ALA A 14 -26.37 0.37 30.83
N CYS A 15 -25.41 1.28 30.99
CA CYS A 15 -24.78 1.96 29.86
C CYS A 15 -24.08 0.89 29.01
N ALA A 16 -24.73 0.43 27.95
CA ALA A 16 -24.07 -0.29 26.88
C ALA A 16 -23.05 0.67 26.26
N MET A 17 -21.78 0.52 26.63
CA MET A 17 -20.67 1.11 25.89
C MET A 17 -20.77 0.56 24.46
N ALA A 18 -21.26 1.37 23.53
CA ALA A 18 -21.32 1.00 22.14
C ALA A 18 -19.88 0.77 21.65
N ALA A 19 -19.48 -0.50 21.55
CA ALA A 19 -18.30 -0.86 20.80
C ALA A 19 -18.48 -0.27 19.39
N GLY A 20 -17.53 0.53 18.93
CA GLY A 20 -17.56 1.08 17.57
C GLY A 20 -17.76 -0.03 16.53
N PRO A 21 -18.24 0.30 15.32
CA PRO A 21 -18.51 -0.70 14.30
C PRO A 21 -17.27 -1.57 14.06
N ALA A 22 -17.52 -2.88 13.94
CA ALA A 22 -16.48 -3.87 13.69
C ALA A 22 -15.68 -3.51 12.43
N VAL A 23 -14.41 -3.95 12.38
CA VAL A 23 -13.60 -3.79 11.18
C VAL A 23 -14.13 -4.74 10.11
N GLU A 24 -14.51 -4.19 8.96
CA GLU A 24 -15.14 -4.96 7.88
C GLU A 24 -14.17 -5.97 7.26
N PRO A 25 -14.61 -7.19 6.93
CA PRO A 25 -13.79 -8.18 6.22
C PRO A 25 -13.25 -7.67 4.89
N GLY A 26 -12.03 -8.08 4.55
CA GLY A 26 -11.38 -7.77 3.28
C GLY A 26 -9.90 -7.45 3.42
N GLU A 27 -9.32 -7.03 2.30
CA GLU A 27 -7.91 -6.67 2.19
C GLU A 27 -7.76 -5.15 2.15
N TYR A 28 -6.82 -4.65 2.95
CA TYR A 28 -6.47 -3.24 3.03
C TYR A 28 -4.98 -3.09 2.75
N VAL A 29 -4.63 -2.25 1.78
CA VAL A 29 -3.26 -1.95 1.37
C VAL A 29 -2.71 -0.85 2.26
N TYR A 30 -1.46 -0.98 2.68
CA TYR A 30 -0.74 0.05 3.43
C TYR A 30 -0.34 1.21 2.50
N ILE A 31 -0.77 2.44 2.82
CA ILE A 31 -0.71 3.60 1.90
C ILE A 31 0.42 4.59 2.23
N LEU A 32 1.15 4.42 3.33
CA LEU A 32 2.12 5.43 3.80
C LEU A 32 3.37 4.79 4.40
N GLY A 33 4.50 4.87 3.69
CA GLY A 33 5.82 4.62 4.32
C GLY A 33 7.04 4.72 3.41
N GLY A 34 7.01 5.52 2.34
CA GLY A 34 8.17 5.64 1.43
C GLY A 34 8.43 4.33 0.68
N SER A 35 9.52 3.63 1.00
CA SER A 35 9.81 2.30 0.45
C SER A 35 9.00 1.17 1.11
N ALA A 36 8.20 1.48 2.12
CA ALA A 36 7.38 0.48 2.79
C ALA A 36 6.13 0.11 1.99
N SER A 37 5.78 -1.17 2.01
CA SER A 37 4.57 -1.73 1.41
C SER A 37 4.00 -2.82 2.32
N GLY A 38 2.74 -3.19 2.13
CA GLY A 38 2.12 -4.20 2.96
C GLY A 38 0.61 -4.25 2.85
N THR A 39 0.04 -5.22 3.55
CA THR A 39 -1.41 -5.45 3.59
C THR A 39 -1.87 -5.84 4.99
N MET A 40 -3.12 -5.53 5.27
CA MET A 40 -3.90 -6.11 6.35
C MET A 40 -5.08 -6.87 5.74
N THR A 41 -5.23 -8.14 6.08
CA THR A 41 -6.39 -8.95 5.74
C THR A 41 -7.27 -9.13 6.97
N VAL A 42 -8.57 -8.93 6.82
CA VAL A 42 -9.59 -9.13 7.86
C VAL A 42 -10.54 -10.23 7.43
N LYS A 43 -10.70 -11.27 8.26
CA LYS A 43 -11.59 -12.42 7.99
C LYS A 43 -12.18 -12.97 9.28
N GLY A 44 -13.51 -13.05 9.35
CA GLY A 44 -14.20 -13.70 10.48
C GLY A 44 -13.89 -13.09 11.85
N GLY A 45 -13.64 -11.78 11.92
CA GLY A 45 -13.22 -11.09 13.15
C GLY A 45 -11.73 -11.21 13.48
N SER A 46 -10.96 -11.98 12.71
CA SER A 46 -9.50 -12.06 12.78
C SER A 46 -8.84 -11.09 11.81
N PHE A 47 -7.59 -10.73 12.10
CA PHE A 47 -6.72 -9.99 11.19
C PHE A 47 -5.37 -10.70 11.02
N ASN A 48 -4.75 -10.45 9.87
CA ASN A 48 -3.34 -10.72 9.62
C ASN A 48 -2.75 -9.47 8.95
N ILE A 49 -1.64 -8.97 9.47
CA ILE A 49 -0.92 -7.83 8.89
C ILE A 49 0.48 -8.29 8.49
N SER A 50 0.88 -7.97 7.27
CA SER A 50 2.23 -8.16 6.78
C SER A 50 2.70 -6.88 6.10
N THR A 51 3.81 -6.32 6.58
CA THR A 51 4.45 -5.16 5.97
C THR A 51 5.94 -5.41 5.75
N ILE A 52 6.50 -4.74 4.76
CA ILE A 52 7.92 -4.63 4.48
C ILE A 52 8.25 -3.16 4.64
N GLY A 53 9.25 -2.84 5.45
CA GLY A 53 9.82 -1.50 5.59
C GLY A 53 11.21 -1.42 4.97
N GLY A 54 11.90 -0.32 5.23
CA GLY A 54 13.20 -0.04 4.60
C GLY A 54 14.26 -1.10 4.92
N ASN A 55 15.16 -1.35 3.97
CA ASN A 55 16.14 -2.43 4.04
C ASN A 55 15.50 -3.82 4.23
N CYS A 56 14.32 -4.04 3.62
CA CYS A 56 13.57 -5.30 3.67
C CYS A 56 13.28 -5.85 5.07
N HIS A 57 13.25 -5.01 6.11
CA HIS A 57 12.75 -5.47 7.40
C HIS A 57 11.25 -5.73 7.27
N THR A 58 10.75 -6.76 7.94
CA THR A 58 9.33 -7.13 7.84
C THR A 58 8.63 -6.99 9.18
N CYS A 59 7.32 -6.77 9.12
CA CYS A 59 6.41 -7.05 10.23
C CYS A 59 5.45 -8.17 9.82
N ALA A 60 5.14 -9.05 10.75
CA ALA A 60 4.08 -10.04 10.59
C ALA A 60 3.34 -10.19 11.92
N ILE A 61 2.05 -9.87 11.95
CA ILE A 61 1.24 -9.97 13.16
C ILE A 61 -0.16 -10.54 12.89
N GLU A 62 -0.42 -11.55 13.71
CA GLU A 62 -1.64 -12.29 13.96
C GLU A 62 -2.65 -11.76 14.96
N GLY A 63 -3.96 -11.73 14.73
CA GLY A 63 -4.85 -11.53 15.89
C GLY A 63 -6.34 -11.57 15.65
N THR A 64 -7.07 -11.15 16.68
CA THR A 64 -8.53 -11.03 16.66
C THR A 64 -8.96 -9.64 17.13
N PHE A 65 -10.10 -9.18 16.62
CA PHE A 65 -10.68 -7.90 17.04
C PHE A 65 -11.56 -8.05 18.27
N GLN A 66 -11.33 -7.19 19.26
CA GLN A 66 -12.32 -6.84 20.27
C GLN A 66 -12.82 -5.42 19.99
N GLY A 67 -13.98 -5.31 19.35
CA GLY A 67 -14.48 -4.03 18.81
C GLY A 67 -13.52 -3.48 17.75
N ARG A 68 -12.90 -2.32 18.03
CA ARG A 68 -11.92 -1.67 17.15
C ARG A 68 -10.48 -1.78 17.66
N VAL A 69 -10.21 -2.76 18.50
CA VAL A 69 -8.85 -3.07 18.98
C VAL A 69 -8.47 -4.46 18.49
N GLY A 70 -7.43 -4.54 17.67
CA GLY A 70 -6.78 -5.79 17.32
C GLY A 70 -5.92 -6.26 18.48
N ILE A 71 -6.09 -7.51 18.92
CA ILE A 71 -5.31 -8.14 19.97
C ILE A 71 -4.55 -9.30 19.35
N GLU A 72 -3.25 -9.31 19.55
CA GLU A 72 -2.38 -10.36 19.01
C GLU A 72 -2.70 -11.75 19.60
N LYS A 73 -2.49 -12.80 18.82
CA LYS A 73 -2.99 -14.17 19.12
C LYS A 73 -2.21 -14.95 20.20
N ASP A 74 -0.98 -14.57 20.49
CA ASP A 74 -0.04 -15.33 21.32
C ASP A 74 -0.21 -14.96 22.80
N GLU A 75 0.28 -13.79 23.24
CA GLU A 75 0.21 -13.35 24.65
C GLU A 75 -0.91 -12.32 24.90
N GLY A 76 -1.57 -11.85 23.82
CA GLY A 76 -2.51 -10.74 23.84
C GLY A 76 -1.92 -9.41 24.32
N LYS A 77 -0.60 -9.22 24.25
CA LYS A 77 0.09 -8.03 24.79
C LYS A 77 0.19 -6.88 23.80
N CYS A 78 0.43 -7.17 22.51
CA CYS A 78 0.32 -6.14 21.48
C CYS A 78 -1.15 -5.86 21.17
N ARG A 79 -1.53 -4.58 21.30
CA ARG A 79 -2.87 -4.06 21.00
C ARG A 79 -2.76 -2.98 19.94
N ILE A 80 -3.60 -3.09 18.92
CA ILE A 80 -3.62 -2.19 17.77
C ILE A 80 -4.98 -1.49 17.75
N ALA A 81 -5.02 -0.21 18.08
CA ALA A 81 -6.22 0.60 17.92
C ALA A 81 -6.46 0.84 16.43
N VAL A 82 -7.72 0.65 16.00
CA VAL A 82 -8.15 0.89 14.62
C VAL A 82 -9.15 2.03 14.60
N SER A 83 -8.83 3.10 13.88
CA SER A 83 -9.76 4.21 13.61
C SER A 83 -10.11 4.29 12.12
N GLY A 84 -10.99 5.21 11.73
CA GLY A 84 -11.45 5.38 10.36
C GLY A 84 -12.77 4.67 10.03
N ASN A 85 -12.99 4.41 8.74
CA ASN A 85 -14.22 3.84 8.18
C ASN A 85 -13.94 2.54 7.41
N ARG A 86 -14.95 1.98 6.75
CA ARG A 86 -14.86 0.68 6.05
C ARG A 86 -13.86 0.62 4.89
N ASP A 87 -13.46 1.77 4.35
CA ASP A 87 -12.61 1.88 3.15
C ASP A 87 -11.23 2.47 3.47
N ALA A 88 -11.11 3.19 4.59
CA ALA A 88 -9.88 3.80 5.06
C ALA A 88 -9.74 3.61 6.57
N LEU A 89 -8.70 2.88 6.97
CA LEU A 89 -8.38 2.56 8.35
C LEU A 89 -7.07 3.23 8.74
N LYS A 90 -6.93 3.53 10.02
CA LYS A 90 -5.65 3.92 10.61
C LYS A 90 -5.36 3.02 11.79
N LEU A 91 -4.18 2.39 11.76
CA LEU A 91 -3.67 1.51 12.80
C LEU A 91 -2.69 2.27 13.69
N ASP A 92 -2.84 2.08 15.00
CA ASP A 92 -2.01 2.71 16.03
C ASP A 92 -1.79 1.75 17.21
N SER A 93 -0.53 1.40 17.44
CA SER A 93 -0.08 0.49 18.49
C SER A 93 0.70 1.19 19.60
N SER A 94 0.74 2.53 19.60
CA SER A 94 1.55 3.34 20.52
C SER A 94 1.30 3.03 22.00
N ALA A 95 0.06 2.70 22.37
CA ALA A 95 -0.31 2.32 23.74
C ALA A 95 0.40 1.05 24.24
N THR A 96 0.87 0.19 23.34
CA THR A 96 1.57 -1.07 23.65
C THR A 96 2.82 -1.25 22.79
N ALA A 97 3.49 -0.16 22.42
CA ALA A 97 4.53 -0.16 21.38
C ALA A 97 5.65 -1.18 21.66
N GLU A 98 6.08 -1.30 22.92
CA GLU A 98 7.15 -2.24 23.29
C GLU A 98 6.73 -3.70 23.12
N ALA A 99 5.48 -4.05 23.43
CA ALA A 99 4.96 -5.40 23.19
C ALA A 99 4.81 -5.68 21.69
N CYS A 100 4.49 -4.66 20.89
CA CYS A 100 4.32 -4.77 19.45
C CYS A 100 5.64 -4.86 18.68
N ARG A 101 6.74 -4.36 19.26
CA ARG A 101 8.07 -4.34 18.64
C ARG A 101 8.57 -5.73 18.25
N GLY A 102 8.20 -6.76 19.03
CA GLY A 102 8.61 -8.15 18.77
C GLY A 102 8.12 -8.72 17.43
N PHE A 103 7.08 -8.13 16.84
CA PHE A 103 6.52 -8.56 15.56
C PHE A 103 7.17 -7.90 14.34
N CYS A 104 8.11 -6.97 14.56
CA CYS A 104 8.67 -6.12 13.52
C CYS A 104 10.21 -6.08 13.58
N GLY A 105 10.83 -6.14 12.41
CA GLY A 105 12.24 -5.77 12.26
C GLY A 105 12.47 -4.27 12.51
N MET A 106 13.71 -3.89 12.80
CA MET A 106 14.12 -2.53 13.22
C MET A 106 13.64 -1.37 12.32
N ARG A 107 13.36 -1.63 11.04
CA ARG A 107 12.92 -0.63 10.07
C ARG A 107 11.55 -0.93 9.46
N ALA A 108 10.77 -1.79 10.11
CA ALA A 108 9.41 -2.12 9.72
C ALA A 108 8.44 -1.67 10.80
N MET A 109 7.25 -1.30 10.36
CA MET A 109 6.12 -0.98 11.22
C MET A 109 4.83 -1.35 10.50
N PHE A 110 3.79 -1.62 11.26
CA PHE A 110 2.44 -1.78 10.74
C PHE A 110 1.52 -0.61 11.11
N ASP A 111 1.98 0.34 11.92
CA ASP A 111 1.23 1.56 12.22
C ASP A 111 1.14 2.45 11.00
N GLY A 112 -0.03 3.04 10.76
CA GLY A 112 -0.25 3.96 9.66
C GLY A 112 -1.58 3.75 8.97
N ASP A 113 -1.68 4.25 7.74
CA ASP A 113 -2.94 4.32 7.02
C ASP A 113 -3.09 3.15 6.04
N TYR A 114 -4.26 2.52 6.08
CA TYR A 114 -4.62 1.36 5.29
C TYR A 114 -5.87 1.66 4.49
N ARG A 115 -5.91 1.28 3.22
CA ARG A 115 -7.09 1.51 2.37
C ARG A 115 -7.46 0.28 1.59
N ARG A 116 -8.76 0.08 1.43
CA ARG A 116 -9.29 -0.94 0.52
C ARG A 116 -9.00 -0.49 -0.91
N ALA A 117 -8.28 -1.31 -1.66
CA ALA A 117 -8.05 -1.04 -3.08
C ALA A 117 -9.40 -1.09 -3.82
N PRO A 118 -9.69 -0.13 -4.72
CA PRO A 118 -10.77 -0.26 -5.68
C PRO A 118 -10.61 -1.57 -6.47
N ALA A 119 -11.72 -2.16 -6.94
CA ALA A 119 -11.66 -3.42 -7.69
C ALA A 119 -10.69 -3.37 -8.88
N ALA A 120 -10.61 -2.22 -9.56
CA ALA A 120 -9.71 -1.95 -10.68
C ALA A 120 -8.21 -1.90 -10.30
N CYS A 121 -7.91 -1.74 -9.01
CA CYS A 121 -6.55 -1.57 -8.48
C CYS A 121 -6.10 -2.71 -7.58
N THR A 122 -6.83 -3.84 -7.55
CA THR A 122 -6.29 -5.08 -6.97
C THR A 122 -5.02 -5.52 -7.71
N ASP A 123 -4.12 -6.21 -7.03
CA ASP A 123 -2.85 -6.68 -7.61
C ASP A 123 -3.07 -7.41 -8.95
N ARG A 124 -4.04 -8.32 -8.98
CA ARG A 124 -4.41 -9.06 -10.20
C ARG A 124 -4.79 -8.11 -11.35
N GLN A 125 -5.59 -7.09 -11.08
CA GLN A 125 -6.03 -6.15 -12.13
C GLN A 125 -4.92 -5.20 -12.57
N ARG A 126 -4.06 -4.74 -11.65
CA ARG A 126 -2.88 -3.94 -12.02
C ARG A 126 -1.93 -4.75 -12.91
N GLN A 127 -1.61 -5.98 -12.53
CA GLN A 127 -0.75 -6.86 -13.34
C GLN A 127 -1.38 -7.21 -14.69
N ALA A 128 -2.70 -7.37 -14.76
CA ALA A 128 -3.39 -7.57 -16.04
C ALA A 128 -3.26 -6.36 -16.98
N ARG A 129 -3.40 -5.11 -16.46
CA ARG A 129 -3.21 -3.88 -17.23
C ARG A 129 -1.77 -3.69 -17.68
N ILE A 130 -0.79 -3.99 -16.82
CA ILE A 130 0.64 -3.97 -17.19
C ILE A 130 0.91 -4.96 -18.33
N GLY A 131 0.43 -6.20 -18.20
CA GLY A 131 0.58 -7.22 -19.24
C GLY A 131 -0.13 -6.85 -20.55
N GLN A 132 -1.28 -6.18 -20.47
CA GLN A 132 -1.97 -5.64 -21.64
C GLN A 132 -1.16 -4.53 -22.32
N ALA A 133 -0.60 -3.59 -21.55
CA ALA A 133 0.26 -2.54 -22.09
C ALA A 133 1.50 -3.11 -22.80
N HIS A 134 2.13 -4.15 -22.22
CA HIS A 134 3.25 -4.84 -22.87
C HIS A 134 2.86 -5.49 -24.19
N LYS A 135 1.68 -6.10 -24.28
CA LYS A 135 1.16 -6.67 -25.54
C LYS A 135 0.90 -5.59 -26.58
N GLN A 136 0.29 -4.48 -26.19
CA GLN A 136 0.03 -3.32 -27.06
C GLN A 136 1.34 -2.73 -27.59
N TYR A 137 2.32 -2.55 -26.70
CA TYR A 137 3.66 -2.08 -27.05
C TYR A 137 4.37 -3.03 -28.02
N ALA A 138 4.33 -4.35 -27.77
CA ALA A 138 4.93 -5.35 -28.66
C ALA A 138 4.28 -5.37 -30.05
N ALA A 139 2.98 -5.04 -30.14
CA ALA A 139 2.27 -4.85 -31.39
C ALA A 139 2.54 -3.48 -32.06
N LYS A 140 3.41 -2.64 -31.47
CA LYS A 140 3.68 -1.25 -31.86
C LYS A 140 2.47 -0.32 -31.80
N ASP A 141 1.42 -0.72 -31.07
CA ASP A 141 0.28 0.13 -30.76
C ASP A 141 0.60 0.99 -29.53
N TYR A 142 1.48 1.97 -29.74
CA TYR A 142 2.01 2.80 -28.67
C TYR A 142 0.95 3.75 -28.07
N ASP A 143 -0.06 4.15 -28.85
CA ASP A 143 -1.17 4.97 -28.33
C ASP A 143 -2.06 4.18 -27.37
N ALA A 144 -2.36 2.91 -27.68
CA ALA A 144 -3.10 2.06 -26.75
C ALA A 144 -2.29 1.73 -25.50
N ALA A 145 -1.00 1.38 -25.66
CA ALA A 145 -0.10 1.12 -24.52
C ALA A 145 -0.02 2.33 -23.58
N ARG A 146 0.14 3.54 -24.13
CA ARG A 146 0.15 4.81 -23.39
C ARG A 146 -1.14 5.00 -22.61
N THR A 147 -2.29 4.79 -23.25
CA THR A 147 -3.60 4.96 -22.63
C THR A 147 -3.77 4.01 -21.44
N THR A 148 -3.38 2.74 -21.61
CA THR A 148 -3.43 1.72 -20.55
C THR A 148 -2.53 2.10 -19.37
N LEU A 149 -1.29 2.51 -19.62
CA LEU A 149 -0.33 2.85 -18.57
C LEU A 149 -0.67 4.15 -17.84
N ARG A 150 -1.10 5.19 -18.56
CA ARG A 150 -1.53 6.46 -17.94
C ARG A 150 -2.73 6.26 -17.03
N SER A 151 -3.71 5.49 -17.49
CA SER A 151 -4.89 5.20 -16.67
C SER A 151 -4.53 4.33 -15.47
N LEU A 152 -3.65 3.32 -15.62
CA LEU A 152 -3.17 2.53 -14.48
C LEU A 152 -2.51 3.40 -13.41
N LEU A 153 -1.57 4.26 -13.81
CA LEU A 153 -0.86 5.14 -12.88
C LEU A 153 -1.81 6.17 -12.24
N SER A 154 -2.74 6.74 -13.00
CA SER A 154 -3.71 7.69 -12.46
C SER A 154 -4.66 7.07 -11.43
N ASP A 155 -5.14 5.84 -11.70
CA ASP A 155 -6.14 5.18 -10.86
C ASP A 155 -5.51 4.51 -9.63
N CYS A 156 -4.31 3.94 -9.79
CA CYS A 156 -3.79 2.93 -8.89
C CYS A 156 -2.44 3.25 -8.24
N ASP A 157 -1.76 4.36 -8.56
CA ASP A 157 -0.46 4.72 -7.98
C ASP A 157 -0.42 4.63 -6.43
N PRO A 158 -1.45 5.07 -5.67
CA PRO A 158 -1.48 4.94 -4.21
C PRO A 158 -1.48 3.49 -3.69
N PHE A 159 -1.85 2.52 -4.52
CA PHE A 159 -1.97 1.10 -4.17
C PHE A 159 -0.85 0.25 -4.75
N MET A 160 0.13 0.87 -5.42
CA MET A 160 1.26 0.18 -6.02
C MET A 160 2.48 0.25 -5.11
N ASP A 161 3.20 -0.87 -5.03
CA ASP A 161 4.57 -0.88 -4.52
C ASP A 161 5.42 0.13 -5.32
N TRP A 162 6.38 0.75 -4.65
CA TRP A 162 7.17 1.84 -5.26
C TRP A 162 8.03 1.34 -6.44
N ILE A 163 8.51 0.09 -6.42
CA ILE A 163 9.26 -0.50 -7.53
C ILE A 163 8.31 -0.81 -8.70
N GLU A 164 7.12 -1.37 -8.41
CA GLU A 164 6.07 -1.63 -9.41
C GLU A 164 5.70 -0.33 -10.16
N ARG A 165 5.52 0.75 -9.40
CA ARG A 165 5.17 2.09 -9.89
C ARG A 165 6.27 2.68 -10.76
N ASP A 166 7.54 2.60 -10.34
CA ASP A 166 8.67 3.09 -11.13
C ASP A 166 8.89 2.27 -12.41
N LYS A 167 8.63 0.96 -12.36
CA LYS A 167 8.60 0.13 -13.57
C LYS A 167 7.51 0.58 -14.54
N ALA A 168 6.27 0.80 -14.07
CA ALA A 168 5.18 1.28 -14.91
C ALA A 168 5.46 2.68 -15.51
N ARG A 169 6.11 3.57 -14.75
CA ARG A 169 6.62 4.85 -15.27
C ARG A 169 7.67 4.64 -16.36
N SER A 170 8.60 3.70 -16.18
CA SER A 170 9.61 3.37 -17.20
C SER A 170 9.00 2.82 -18.48
N ASP A 171 7.99 1.95 -18.36
CA ASP A 171 7.24 1.39 -19.49
C ASP A 171 6.47 2.49 -20.25
N LEU A 172 5.86 3.44 -19.52
CA LEU A 172 5.19 4.58 -20.12
C LEU A 172 6.19 5.48 -20.83
N ALA A 173 7.34 5.75 -20.21
CA ALA A 173 8.38 6.59 -20.78
C ALA A 173 8.90 6.06 -22.12
N VAL A 174 9.26 4.77 -22.20
CA VAL A 174 9.73 4.19 -23.47
C VAL A 174 8.61 4.15 -24.52
N THR A 175 7.35 4.01 -24.09
CA THR A 175 6.19 4.17 -24.99
C THR A 175 6.13 5.58 -25.58
N GLU A 176 6.31 6.63 -24.77
CA GLU A 176 6.30 8.02 -25.25
C GLU A 176 7.48 8.31 -26.20
N TYR A 177 8.66 7.75 -25.93
CA TYR A 177 9.81 7.82 -26.85
C TYR A 177 9.46 7.27 -28.24
N HIS A 178 8.87 6.07 -28.32
CA HIS A 178 8.48 5.48 -29.60
C HIS A 178 7.32 6.23 -30.30
N ARG A 179 6.59 7.07 -29.57
CA ARG A 179 5.55 7.94 -30.13
C ARG A 179 6.07 9.25 -30.72
N GLY A 180 7.35 9.59 -30.58
CA GLY A 180 7.82 10.94 -30.95
C GLY A 180 8.05 11.88 -29.77
N ASP A 181 7.58 11.53 -28.56
CA ASP A 181 7.38 12.47 -27.47
C ASP A 181 8.47 12.35 -26.40
N ASN A 182 9.68 12.77 -26.76
CA ASN A 182 10.83 12.77 -25.85
C ASN A 182 10.60 13.64 -24.60
N ALA A 183 9.85 14.73 -24.73
CA ALA A 183 9.53 15.62 -23.61
C ALA A 183 8.67 14.88 -22.57
N GLN A 184 7.60 14.20 -23.02
CA GLN A 184 6.76 13.41 -22.13
C GLN A 184 7.49 12.20 -21.57
N CYS A 185 8.37 11.56 -22.34
CA CYS A 185 9.22 10.49 -21.81
C CYS A 185 10.05 10.98 -20.61
N LEU A 186 10.79 12.08 -20.77
CA LEU A 186 11.66 12.61 -19.72
C LEU A 186 10.84 13.07 -18.50
N ALA A 187 9.66 13.65 -18.73
CA ALA A 187 8.75 14.06 -17.66
C ALA A 187 8.34 12.86 -16.80
N VAL A 188 7.90 11.76 -17.40
CA VAL A 188 7.48 10.55 -16.67
C VAL A 188 8.62 9.94 -15.87
N LEU A 189 9.82 9.82 -16.47
CA LEU A 189 10.98 9.26 -15.75
C LEU A 189 11.41 10.12 -14.57
N SER A 190 11.19 11.44 -14.64
CA SER A 190 11.68 12.38 -13.62
C SER A 190 11.10 12.13 -12.23
N GLU A 191 9.96 11.44 -12.16
CA GLU A 191 9.31 11.06 -10.90
C GLU A 191 9.89 9.80 -10.27
N THR A 192 10.69 9.03 -11.01
CA THR A 192 11.26 7.76 -10.51
C THR A 192 12.35 7.99 -9.49
N THR A 193 12.50 7.02 -8.60
CA THR A 193 13.54 6.97 -7.57
C THR A 193 14.94 7.04 -8.19
N ALA A 194 15.15 6.38 -9.34
CA ALA A 194 16.44 6.38 -10.03
C ALA A 194 16.86 7.79 -10.50
N LEU A 195 15.92 8.57 -11.06
CA LEU A 195 16.24 9.93 -11.52
C LEU A 195 16.29 10.93 -10.37
N LYS A 196 15.50 10.73 -9.32
CA LYS A 196 15.60 11.51 -8.08
C LYS A 196 16.96 11.31 -7.41
N ALA A 197 17.44 10.07 -7.31
CA ALA A 197 18.76 9.75 -6.77
C ALA A 197 19.92 10.36 -7.56
N GLN A 198 19.78 10.55 -8.88
CA GLN A 198 20.78 11.28 -9.66
C GLN A 198 20.86 12.78 -9.32
N LYS A 199 19.75 13.38 -8.88
CA LYS A 199 19.64 14.81 -8.58
C LYS A 199 19.92 15.12 -7.11
N ASP A 200 19.67 14.16 -6.24
CA ASP A 200 19.80 14.29 -4.80
C ASP A 200 20.69 13.16 -4.26
N ALA A 201 21.95 13.50 -4.00
CA ALA A 201 22.93 12.58 -3.45
C ALA A 201 22.60 12.11 -2.02
N SER A 202 21.65 12.78 -1.34
CA SER A 202 21.17 12.34 -0.03
C SER A 202 20.17 11.18 -0.12
N LEU A 203 19.62 10.92 -1.30
CA LEU A 203 18.68 9.82 -1.55
C LEU A 203 19.44 8.50 -1.70
N PHE A 204 19.84 7.94 -0.56
CA PHE A 204 20.50 6.63 -0.47
C PHE A 204 19.47 5.53 -0.20
N LEU A 205 19.44 4.51 -1.05
CA LEU A 205 18.67 3.29 -0.81
C LEU A 205 19.45 2.36 0.11
N PRO A 206 18.86 1.85 1.20
CA PRO A 206 19.47 0.80 2.00
C PRO A 206 19.83 -0.44 1.16
N PRO A 207 20.83 -1.25 1.57
CA PRO A 207 21.36 -2.34 0.75
C PRO A 207 20.29 -3.25 0.12
N CYS A 208 19.34 -3.76 0.89
CA CYS A 208 18.33 -4.66 0.33
C CYS A 208 17.36 -3.94 -0.64
N ASP A 209 17.04 -2.68 -0.37
CA ASP A 209 16.19 -1.88 -1.28
C ASP A 209 16.94 -1.59 -2.58
N ALA A 210 18.25 -1.30 -2.49
CA ALA A 210 19.12 -1.07 -3.64
C ALA A 210 19.27 -2.33 -4.50
N ASP A 211 19.47 -3.50 -3.89
CA ASP A 211 19.60 -4.78 -4.59
C ASP A 211 18.32 -5.14 -5.34
N ASN A 212 17.15 -5.01 -4.68
CA ASN A 212 15.85 -5.28 -5.30
C ASN A 212 15.51 -4.28 -6.41
N TYR A 213 15.96 -3.03 -6.28
CA TYR A 213 15.70 -1.97 -7.26
C TYR A 213 16.71 -1.92 -8.40
N ALA A 214 17.86 -2.60 -8.30
CA ALA A 214 18.98 -2.48 -9.23
C ALA A 214 18.59 -2.69 -10.70
N SER A 215 17.80 -3.73 -10.98
CA SER A 215 17.34 -4.04 -12.34
C SER A 215 16.42 -2.94 -12.90
N THR A 216 15.45 -2.50 -12.09
CA THR A 216 14.51 -1.42 -12.44
C THR A 216 15.25 -0.10 -12.68
N SER A 217 16.17 0.26 -11.79
CA SER A 217 17.02 1.44 -11.91
C SER A 217 17.83 1.42 -13.21
N LYS A 218 18.50 0.30 -13.52
CA LYS A 218 19.27 0.15 -14.75
C LYS A 218 18.42 0.36 -16.00
N ALA A 219 17.22 -0.23 -16.04
CA ALA A 219 16.28 -0.06 -17.15
C ALA A 219 15.82 1.40 -17.30
N ILE A 220 15.47 2.07 -16.19
CA ILE A 220 15.09 3.48 -16.17
C ILE A 220 16.20 4.37 -16.71
N LEU A 221 17.45 4.17 -16.26
CA LEU A 221 18.59 4.96 -16.69
C LEU A 221 18.92 4.74 -18.18
N TYR A 222 18.76 3.50 -18.67
CA TYR A 222 18.86 3.20 -20.09
C TYR A 222 17.78 3.95 -20.90
N ASN A 223 16.52 3.89 -20.48
CA ASN A 223 15.41 4.58 -21.13
C ASN A 223 15.58 6.10 -21.07
N GLN A 224 16.13 6.67 -19.99
CA GLN A 224 16.49 8.08 -19.93
C GLN A 224 17.49 8.46 -21.03
N GLY A 225 18.46 7.58 -21.32
CA GLY A 225 19.41 7.76 -22.42
C GLY A 225 18.71 7.79 -23.78
N LEU A 226 17.75 6.88 -24.02
CA LEU A 226 16.93 6.89 -25.23
C LEU A 226 16.16 8.20 -25.40
N CYS A 227 15.52 8.68 -24.33
CA CYS A 227 14.67 9.86 -24.40
C CYS A 227 15.43 11.19 -24.52
N LYS A 228 16.73 11.20 -24.23
CA LYS A 228 17.63 12.32 -24.54
C LYS A 228 18.14 12.28 -25.98
N ALA A 229 18.09 11.13 -26.63
CA ALA A 229 18.56 10.95 -27.99
C ALA A 229 17.46 11.29 -29.03
N PRO A 230 17.84 11.70 -30.25
CA PRO A 230 16.90 11.73 -31.36
C PRO A 230 16.39 10.32 -31.65
N ILE A 231 15.11 10.22 -32.03
CA ILE A 231 14.43 8.94 -32.23
C ILE A 231 15.11 8.17 -33.37
N LYS A 232 15.50 6.92 -33.08
CA LYS A 232 15.99 5.99 -34.08
C LYS A 232 14.80 5.24 -34.68
N HIS A 233 14.57 5.44 -35.98
CA HIS A 233 13.58 4.71 -36.79
C HIS A 233 13.97 3.25 -37.00
#